data_AF-A0A563CJQ2-F1
#
_entry.id   AF-A0A563CJQ2-F1
#
_cell.length_a   1.000
_cell.length_b   1.000
_cell.length_c   1.000
_cell.angle_alpha   90.00
_cell.angle_beta   90.00
_cell.angle_gamma   90.00
#
_symmetry.space_group_name_H-M   'P 1'
#
loop_
_entity.id
_entity.type
_entity.pdbx_description
1 polymer ?
#
loop_
_entity_poly.entity_id
_entity_poly.type
_entity_poly.pdbx_seq_one_letter_code
_entity_poly.pdbx_strand_id
1 'polypeptide(L)'
;MTTYEGYLDKPIAEKKLDNNSKAYTELVYALDKRKMMEGTPLTEQQNDLRGIRASGKIYKFETLKDNSVVKSLWTSDCSGSKGSAQANVNEILDMFLKQIPDGKKMAAGIGLSQEEALFKL
;
A
#
# COMPACT_ATOMS: atom_id res chain seq x y z
N MET A 1 -9.24 -6.02 10.01
CA MET A 1 -10.04 -5.25 9.02
C MET A 1 -11.37 -4.97 9.66
N THR A 2 -11.83 -3.73 9.51
CA THR A 2 -13.12 -3.28 10.04
C THR A 2 -13.88 -2.62 8.90
N THR A 3 -15.12 -3.06 8.66
CA THR A 3 -16.03 -2.47 7.67
C THR A 3 -16.99 -1.54 8.39
N TYR A 4 -17.24 -0.35 7.87
CA TYR A 4 -18.10 0.66 8.50
C TYR A 4 -19.37 0.93 7.68
N GLU A 5 -20.45 1.31 8.38
CA GLU A 5 -21.68 1.82 7.76
C GLU A 5 -21.56 3.34 7.53
N GLY A 6 -21.56 3.75 6.26
CA GLY A 6 -21.47 5.17 5.88
C GLY A 6 -20.18 5.85 6.36
N TYR A 7 -20.26 7.16 6.61
CA TYR A 7 -19.14 7.99 7.08
C TYR A 7 -19.04 8.10 8.63
N LEU A 8 -19.85 7.34 9.38
CA LEU A 8 -20.08 7.58 10.81
C LEU A 8 -19.36 6.59 11.73
N ASP A 9 -18.25 6.00 11.30
CA ASP A 9 -17.39 5.10 12.10
C ASP A 9 -18.14 3.97 12.84
N LYS A 10 -19.32 3.55 12.35
CA LYS A 10 -20.09 2.45 12.93
C LYS A 10 -19.63 1.12 12.33
N PRO A 11 -18.88 0.27 13.06
CA PRO A 11 -18.37 -0.98 12.51
C PRO A 11 -19.52 -1.99 12.34
N ILE A 12 -19.60 -2.61 11.16
CA ILE A 12 -20.57 -3.66 10.84
C ILE A 12 -19.93 -5.05 10.71
N ALA A 13 -18.61 -5.13 10.62
CA ALA A 13 -17.85 -6.37 10.65
C ALA A 13 -16.40 -6.11 11.07
N GLU A 14 -15.82 -6.99 11.89
CA GLU A 14 -14.40 -6.98 12.24
C GLU A 14 -13.78 -8.36 12.07
N LYS A 15 -12.58 -8.41 11.47
CA LYS A 15 -11.73 -9.60 11.41
C LYS A 15 -10.33 -9.24 11.89
N LYS A 16 -9.93 -9.80 13.03
CA LYS A 16 -8.58 -9.66 13.56
C LYS A 16 -7.69 -10.79 13.04
N LEU A 17 -6.54 -10.43 12.50
CA LEU A 17 -5.56 -11.34 11.92
C LEU A 17 -4.22 -11.02 12.58
N ASP A 18 -3.97 -11.68 13.71
CA ASP A 18 -2.73 -11.47 14.44
C ASP A 18 -1.55 -12.02 13.64
N ASN A 19 -0.46 -11.26 13.62
CA ASN A 19 0.81 -11.69 13.05
C ASN A 19 1.76 -12.10 14.19
N ASN A 20 2.76 -12.91 13.88
CA ASN A 20 3.84 -13.24 14.82
C ASN A 20 5.17 -12.65 14.36
N SER A 21 6.13 -12.56 15.28
CA SER A 21 7.44 -11.95 15.01
C SER A 21 8.19 -12.64 13.88
N LYS A 22 8.10 -13.97 13.76
CA LYS A 22 8.77 -14.75 12.71
C LYS A 22 8.21 -14.41 11.33
N ALA A 23 6.90 -14.49 11.15
CA ALA A 23 6.24 -14.21 9.89
C ALA A 23 6.38 -12.73 9.48
N TYR A 24 6.31 -11.81 10.45
CA TYR A 24 6.63 -10.41 10.22
C TYR A 24 8.06 -10.21 9.71
N THR A 25 9.04 -10.86 10.36
CA THR A 25 10.46 -10.75 9.98
C THR A 25 10.69 -11.24 8.55
N GLU A 26 10.13 -12.39 8.18
CA GLU A 26 10.22 -12.92 6.81
C GLU A 26 9.61 -11.97 5.78
N LEU A 27 8.45 -11.37 6.08
CA LEU A 27 7.81 -10.39 5.21
C LEU A 27 8.71 -9.15 5.02
N VAL A 28 9.27 -8.60 6.11
CA VAL A 28 10.15 -7.43 6.04
C VAL A 28 11.38 -7.72 5.17
N TYR A 29 12.03 -8.87 5.35
CA TYR A 29 13.16 -9.27 4.49
C TYR A 29 12.75 -9.45 3.04
N ALA A 30 11.56 -10.00 2.78
CA ALA A 30 11.07 -10.15 1.42
C ALA A 30 10.80 -8.78 0.76
N LEU A 31 10.22 -7.82 1.49
CA LEU A 31 9.98 -6.45 1.03
C LEU A 31 11.28 -5.69 0.77
N ASP A 32 12.30 -5.89 1.61
CA ASP A 32 13.63 -5.31 1.42
C ASP A 32 14.30 -5.85 0.15
N LYS A 33 14.22 -7.16 -0.11
CA LYS A 33 14.69 -7.78 -1.38
C LYS A 33 13.95 -7.25 -2.61
N ARG A 34 12.71 -6.76 -2.44
CA ARG A 34 11.94 -6.07 -3.49
C ARG A 34 12.11 -4.56 -3.48
N LYS A 35 13.10 -4.06 -2.73
CA LYS A 35 13.51 -2.67 -2.74
C LYS A 35 12.35 -1.73 -2.37
N MET A 36 11.42 -2.18 -1.51
CA MET A 36 10.22 -1.41 -1.14
C MET A 36 10.55 0.02 -0.69
N MET A 37 11.65 0.17 0.06
CA MET A 37 12.11 1.45 0.58
C MET A 37 13.31 2.01 -0.20
N GLU A 38 13.53 1.60 -1.45
CA GLU A 38 14.53 2.22 -2.34
C GLU A 38 13.93 3.47 -3.00
N GLY A 39 14.70 4.55 -2.95
CA GLY A 39 14.28 5.87 -3.38
C GLY A 39 14.85 6.98 -2.49
N THR A 40 14.75 8.21 -2.98
CA THR A 40 15.24 9.40 -2.28
C THR A 40 14.10 10.04 -1.52
N PRO A 41 14.15 10.13 -0.17
CA PRO A 41 13.16 10.88 0.59
C PRO A 41 12.99 12.30 0.06
N LEU A 42 11.75 12.75 -0.01
CA LEU A 42 11.42 14.10 -0.49
C LEU A 42 11.15 15.04 0.70
N THR A 43 11.16 16.34 0.40
CA THR A 43 10.74 17.37 1.36
C THR A 43 9.26 17.24 1.72
N GLU A 44 8.82 17.90 2.80
CA GLU A 44 7.41 17.90 3.20
C GLU A 44 6.48 18.41 2.09
N GLN A 45 6.87 19.47 1.39
CA GLN A 45 6.07 20.04 0.29
C GLN A 45 5.91 19.04 -0.87
N GLN A 46 6.95 18.27 -1.18
CA GLN A 46 6.92 17.25 -2.22
C GLN A 46 6.22 15.96 -1.78
N ASN A 47 6.00 15.78 -0.48
CA ASN A 47 5.19 14.71 0.10
C ASN A 47 3.73 15.13 0.33
N ASP A 48 3.34 16.35 -0.06
CA ASP A 48 1.94 16.75 -0.10
C ASP A 48 1.24 16.03 -1.26
N LEU A 49 0.50 14.96 -0.93
CA LEU A 49 -0.16 14.12 -1.92
C LEU A 49 -1.50 14.69 -2.40
N ARG A 50 -1.94 15.83 -1.85
CA ARG A 50 -3.23 16.43 -2.20
C ARG A 50 -3.20 16.94 -3.64
N GLY A 51 -4.23 16.58 -4.41
CA GLY A 51 -4.41 17.10 -5.77
C GLY A 51 -3.43 16.55 -6.82
N ILE A 52 -2.60 15.56 -6.49
CA ILE A 52 -1.68 14.96 -7.46
C ILE A 52 -2.44 14.40 -8.68
N ARG A 53 -3.57 13.73 -8.47
CA ARG A 53 -4.49 13.33 -9.55
C ARG A 53 -5.88 12.99 -9.03
N ALA A 54 -6.91 13.33 -9.81
CA ALA A 54 -8.30 13.01 -9.51
C ALA A 54 -8.72 11.56 -9.84
N SER A 55 -8.11 10.94 -10.86
CA SER A 55 -8.52 9.63 -11.41
C SER A 55 -7.48 8.51 -11.31
N GLY A 56 -6.34 8.74 -10.66
CA GLY A 56 -5.27 7.75 -10.52
C GLY A 56 -5.09 7.24 -9.11
N LYS A 57 -4.15 6.32 -8.92
CA LYS A 57 -3.78 5.77 -7.61
C LYS A 57 -2.45 6.34 -7.15
N ILE A 58 -2.43 6.77 -5.89
CA ILE A 58 -1.21 7.16 -5.18
C ILE A 58 -0.88 6.05 -4.20
N TYR A 59 0.36 5.59 -4.23
CA TYR A 59 0.87 4.54 -3.35
C TYR A 59 1.89 5.17 -2.42
N LYS A 60 1.63 5.10 -1.11
CA LYS A 60 2.53 5.60 -0.07
C LYS A 60 3.04 4.43 0.76
N PHE A 61 4.35 4.35 0.91
CA PHE A 61 5.04 3.34 1.70
C PHE A 61 5.73 4.02 2.89
N GLU A 62 5.41 3.58 4.09
CA GLU A 62 5.92 4.16 5.32
C GLU A 62 6.57 3.09 6.20
N THR A 63 7.73 3.43 6.75
CA THR A 63 8.32 2.69 7.86
C THR A 63 8.01 3.44 9.14
N LEU A 64 7.41 2.74 10.10
CA LEU A 64 7.04 3.28 11.40
C LEU A 64 8.01 2.77 12.47
N LYS A 65 8.37 3.65 13.40
CA LYS A 65 9.03 3.31 14.66
C LYS A 65 8.30 4.03 15.78
N ASP A 66 7.82 3.30 16.79
CA ASP A 66 7.09 3.86 17.92
C ASP A 66 5.91 4.77 17.44
N ASN A 67 5.13 4.27 16.50
CA ASN A 67 4.02 4.97 15.82
C ASN A 67 4.41 6.25 15.05
N SER A 68 5.70 6.55 14.91
CA SER A 68 6.20 7.70 14.17
C SER A 68 6.78 7.28 12.83
N VAL A 69 6.49 8.04 11.78
CA VAL A 69 7.04 7.80 10.42
C VAL A 69 8.52 8.16 10.41
N VAL A 70 9.39 7.18 10.20
CA VAL A 70 10.86 7.39 10.08
C VAL A 70 11.32 7.47 8.64
N LYS A 71 10.54 6.92 7.71
CA LYS A 71 10.77 7.02 6.27
C LYS A 71 9.45 6.90 5.54
N SER A 72 9.22 7.82 4.60
CA SER A 72 8.06 7.82 3.71
C SER A 72 8.56 7.94 2.27
N LEU A 73 8.10 7.04 1.42
CA LEU A 73 8.26 7.13 -0.03
C LEU A 73 6.89 7.00 -0.67
N TRP A 74 6.68 7.63 -1.81
CA TRP A 74 5.44 7.49 -2.54
C TRP A 74 5.66 7.41 -4.05
N THR A 75 4.70 6.86 -4.76
CA THR A 75 4.66 6.90 -6.22
C THR A 75 3.22 6.89 -6.70
N SER A 76 3.00 7.04 -8.00
CA SER A 76 1.68 7.00 -8.59
C SER A 76 1.70 6.28 -9.94
N ASP A 77 0.53 5.83 -10.39
CA ASP A 77 0.32 5.37 -11.77
C ASP A 77 0.20 6.54 -12.78
N CYS A 78 0.44 7.78 -12.32
CA CYS A 78 0.31 8.98 -13.11
C CYS A 78 1.63 9.25 -13.84
N SER A 79 1.64 9.14 -15.16
CA SER A 79 2.85 9.34 -15.98
C SER A 79 3.56 10.68 -15.72
N GLY A 80 2.83 11.74 -15.39
CA GLY A 80 3.37 13.07 -15.10
C GLY A 80 3.71 13.37 -13.63
N SER A 81 3.46 12.45 -12.70
CA SER A 81 3.61 12.72 -11.26
C SER A 81 4.23 11.53 -10.53
N LYS A 82 5.47 11.19 -10.92
CA LYS A 82 6.25 10.15 -10.23
C LYS A 82 6.81 10.70 -8.93
N GLY A 83 6.57 9.98 -7.84
CA GLY A 83 7.15 10.28 -6.54
C GLY A 83 8.54 9.66 -6.37
N SER A 84 8.96 9.52 -5.12
CA SER A 84 10.29 9.02 -4.76
C SER A 84 10.45 7.51 -4.73
N ALA A 85 9.36 6.75 -4.61
CA ALA A 85 9.44 5.29 -4.53
C ALA A 85 9.81 4.70 -5.90
N GLN A 86 10.86 3.88 -5.92
CA GLN A 86 11.32 3.18 -7.13
C GLN A 86 10.84 1.73 -7.20
N ALA A 87 10.26 1.22 -6.11
CA ALA A 87 9.77 -0.14 -6.01
C ALA A 87 8.67 -0.44 -7.03
N ASN A 88 8.60 -1.70 -7.46
CA ASN A 88 7.48 -2.19 -8.25
C ASN A 88 6.23 -2.32 -7.36
N VAL A 89 5.30 -1.36 -7.50
CA VAL A 89 4.07 -1.29 -6.71
C VAL A 89 3.26 -2.59 -6.80
N ASN A 90 3.14 -3.18 -7.99
CA ASN A 90 2.30 -4.36 -8.19
C ASN A 90 2.86 -5.56 -7.43
N GLU A 91 4.18 -5.73 -7.40
CA GLU A 91 4.84 -6.78 -6.62
C GLU A 91 4.66 -6.57 -5.12
N ILE A 92 4.88 -5.34 -4.64
CA ILE A 92 4.72 -5.02 -3.21
C ILE A 92 3.28 -5.28 -2.75
N LEU A 93 2.29 -4.78 -3.49
CA LEU A 93 0.87 -5.00 -3.16
C LEU A 93 0.50 -6.48 -3.17
N ASP A 94 0.93 -7.24 -4.17
CA ASP A 94 0.64 -8.68 -4.24
C ASP A 94 1.26 -9.42 -3.04
N MET A 95 2.46 -9.05 -2.60
CA MET A 95 3.07 -9.61 -1.39
C MET A 95 2.24 -9.34 -0.14
N PHE A 96 1.79 -8.09 0.06
CA PHE A 96 0.93 -7.73 1.20
C PHE A 96 -0.40 -8.49 1.17
N LEU A 97 -1.08 -8.52 0.03
CA LEU A 97 -2.38 -9.17 -0.11
C LEU A 97 -2.29 -10.69 0.11
N LYS A 98 -1.15 -11.30 -0.24
CA LYS A 98 -0.89 -12.73 0.03
C LYS A 98 -0.69 -13.05 1.52
N GLN A 99 -0.38 -12.06 2.37
CA GLN A 99 -0.31 -12.27 3.83
C GLN A 99 -1.69 -12.31 4.49
N ILE A 100 -2.73 -11.84 3.79
CA ILE A 100 -4.07 -11.67 4.35
C ILE A 100 -4.97 -12.77 3.76
N PRO A 101 -5.56 -13.65 4.58
CA PRO A 101 -6.59 -14.58 4.11
C PRO A 101 -7.73 -13.82 3.42
N ASP A 102 -8.04 -14.20 2.17
CA ASP A 102 -8.96 -13.50 1.26
C ASP A 102 -8.56 -12.06 0.87
N GLY A 103 -7.30 -11.67 1.05
CA GLY A 103 -6.82 -10.30 0.82
C GLY A 103 -7.16 -9.75 -0.56
N LYS A 104 -7.03 -10.55 -1.63
CA LYS A 104 -7.42 -10.15 -2.99
C LYS A 104 -8.92 -9.88 -3.13
N LYS A 105 -9.77 -10.73 -2.52
CA LYS A 105 -11.23 -10.53 -2.53
C LYS A 105 -11.62 -9.28 -1.76
N MET A 106 -10.98 -9.05 -0.60
CA MET A 106 -11.18 -7.85 0.21
C MET A 106 -10.80 -6.59 -0.56
N ALA A 107 -9.62 -6.58 -1.20
CA ALA A 107 -9.18 -5.45 -2.04
C ALA A 107 -10.14 -5.20 -3.22
N ALA A 108 -10.61 -6.25 -3.89
CA ALA A 108 -11.60 -6.13 -4.96
C ALA A 108 -12.93 -5.53 -4.47
N GLY A 109 -13.42 -5.97 -3.30
CA GLY A 109 -14.66 -5.47 -2.71
C GLY A 109 -14.63 -3.97 -2.37
N ILE A 110 -13.46 -3.35 -2.29
CA ILE A 110 -13.28 -1.91 -2.03
C ILE A 110 -12.69 -1.14 -3.24
N GLY A 111 -12.70 -1.74 -4.44
CA GLY A 111 -12.20 -1.09 -5.66
C GLY A 111 -10.67 -0.96 -5.75
N LEU A 112 -9.94 -1.68 -4.89
CA LEU A 112 -8.48 -1.74 -4.90
C LEU A 112 -7.92 -2.97 -5.63
N SER A 113 -8.76 -3.77 -6.29
CA SER A 113 -8.25 -4.81 -7.19
C SER A 113 -7.33 -4.16 -8.24
N GLN A 114 -6.15 -4.75 -8.43
CA GLN A 114 -5.43 -4.55 -9.67
C GLN A 114 -6.34 -5.13 -10.75
N GLU A 115 -6.81 -4.30 -11.68
CA GLU A 115 -7.27 -4.85 -12.95
C GLU A 115 -6.07 -5.59 -13.51
N GLU A 116 -6.17 -6.92 -13.58
CA GLU A 116 -5.32 -7.67 -14.49
C GLU A 116 -5.54 -7.02 -15.84
N ALA A 117 -4.53 -6.30 -16.33
CA ALA A 117 -4.61 -5.63 -17.61
C ALA A 117 -5.19 -6.62 -18.61
N LEU A 118 -6.36 -6.26 -19.15
CA LEU A 118 -7.17 -7.06 -20.07
C LEU A 118 -6.52 -7.16 -21.46
N PHE A 119 -5.19 -7.22 -21.51
CA PHE A 119 -4.40 -7.46 -22.71
C PHE A 119 -3.73 -8.82 -22.59
N LYS A 120 -4.54 -9.86 -22.83
CA LYS A 120 -4.04 -11.06 -23.49
C LYS A 120 -3.93 -10.77 -24.99
N LEU A 121 -2.76 -11.12 -25.53
CA LEU A 121 -2.29 -11.10 -26.93
C LEU A 121 -1.97 -9.72 -27.53
#